data_AF-A0A966UXZ5-F1
#
_entry.id   AF-A0A966UXZ5-F1
#
_cell.length_a   1.000
_cell.length_b   1.000
_cell.length_c   1.000
_cell.angle_alpha   90.00
_cell.angle_beta   90.00
_cell.angle_gamma   90.00
#
_symmetry.space_group_name_H-M   'P 1'
#
loop_
_entity.id
_entity.type
_entity.pdbx_description
1 polymer ?
#
loop_
_entity_poly.entity_id
_entity_poly.type
_entity_poly.pdbx_seq_one_letter_code
_entity_poly.pdbx_strand_id
1 'polypeptide(L)'
;MLAFCGGACLFGLEALPILVEVDLAPGLPGLQLVGLGDVSGREARERVRSALRNSGFRVPQTRVVVSLAPAQLRKEGPSFDLPIALALLMATGQLDPRWLKGVWAVGELGLDGAL
;
A
#
# COMPACT_ATOMS: atom_id res chain seq x y z
N MET A 1 -11.79 -9.33 0.45
CA MET A 1 -11.02 -9.69 1.67
C MET A 1 -10.26 -8.43 2.05
N LEU A 2 -10.50 -7.94 3.27
CA LEU A 2 -10.08 -6.60 3.69
C LEU A 2 -8.88 -6.68 4.63
N ALA A 3 -7.90 -5.81 4.40
CA ALA A 3 -6.67 -5.70 5.16
C ALA A 3 -6.29 -4.23 5.41
N PHE A 4 -5.53 -4.00 6.47
CA PHE A 4 -5.16 -2.68 6.96
C PHE A 4 -3.66 -2.61 7.27
N CYS A 5 -3.03 -1.48 6.97
CA CYS A 5 -1.71 -1.15 7.49
C CYS A 5 -1.70 0.31 7.95
N GLY A 6 -1.21 0.56 9.16
CA GLY A 6 -0.95 1.91 9.63
C GLY A 6 0.27 2.50 8.93
N GLY A 7 0.25 3.81 8.70
CA GLY A 7 1.40 4.56 8.23
C GLY A 7 1.35 6.00 8.75
N ALA A 8 2.25 6.83 8.26
CA ALA A 8 2.21 8.26 8.49
C ALA A 8 2.50 9.04 7.20
N CYS A 9 1.95 10.25 7.11
CA CYS A 9 2.36 11.25 6.12
C CYS A 9 2.89 12.49 6.84
N LEU A 10 3.86 13.17 6.23
CA LEU A 10 4.38 14.43 6.74
C LEU A 10 3.48 15.59 6.30
N PHE A 11 3.06 16.42 7.24
CA PHE A 11 2.37 17.67 6.99
C PHE A 11 3.15 18.81 7.67
N GLY A 12 3.96 19.53 6.88
CA GLY A 12 4.92 20.48 7.42
C GLY A 12 6.00 19.76 8.24
N LEU A 13 5.97 19.94 9.56
CA LEU A 13 6.88 19.27 10.51
C LEU A 13 6.17 18.19 11.34
N GLU A 14 4.88 17.97 11.12
CA GLU A 14 4.08 17.01 11.87
C GLU A 14 3.90 15.71 11.09
N ALA A 15 3.99 14.58 11.79
CA ALA A 15 3.62 13.28 11.24
C ALA A 15 2.14 13.01 11.57
N LEU A 16 1.31 12.93 10.52
CA LEU A 16 -0.11 12.63 10.67
C LEU A 16 -0.37 11.14 10.38
N PRO A 17 -1.24 10.48 11.16
CA PRO A 17 -1.64 9.10 10.91
C PRO A 17 -2.30 8.96 9.54
N ILE A 18 -1.96 7.88 8.86
CA ILE A 18 -2.71 7.40 7.70
C ILE A 18 -3.04 5.93 7.87
N LEU A 19 -4.17 5.53 7.31
CA LEU A 19 -4.57 4.14 7.24
C LEU A 19 -4.60 3.72 5.78
N VAL A 20 -3.86 2.67 5.44
CA VAL A 20 -3.93 2.00 4.15
C VAL A 20 -4.88 0.83 4.27
N GLU A 21 -5.92 0.84 3.44
CA GLU A 21 -6.92 -0.21 3.35
C GLU A 21 -6.79 -0.92 2.02
N VAL A 22 -6.76 -2.25 2.02
CA VAL A 22 -6.72 -3.06 0.81
C VAL A 22 -7.91 -4.01 0.81
N ASP A 23 -8.75 -3.90 -0.20
CA ASP A 23 -9.85 -4.85 -0.44
C ASP A 23 -9.61 -5.64 -1.73
N LEU A 24 -9.67 -6.97 -1.59
CA LEU A 24 -9.71 -7.91 -2.71
C LEU A 24 -11.17 -8.22 -3.06
N ALA A 25 -11.58 -7.83 -4.26
CA ALA A 25 -12.92 -8.07 -4.80
C ALA A 25 -12.86 -8.99 -6.02
N PRO A 26 -13.91 -9.80 -6.30
CA PRO A 26 -14.01 -10.55 -7.55
C PRO A 26 -13.98 -9.62 -8.77
N GLY A 27 -13.35 -10.04 -9.85
CA GLY A 27 -13.31 -9.31 -11.12
C GLY A 27 -12.00 -9.45 -11.86
N LEU A 28 -11.85 -8.66 -12.93
CA LEU A 28 -10.62 -8.65 -13.72
C LEU A 28 -9.42 -8.18 -12.88
N PRO A 29 -8.22 -8.76 -13.10
CA PRO A 29 -7.00 -8.33 -12.42
C PRO A 29 -6.75 -6.84 -12.60
N GLY A 30 -6.54 -6.13 -11.50
CA GLY A 30 -6.24 -4.70 -11.54
C GLY A 30 -6.03 -4.12 -10.15
N LEU A 31 -5.04 -3.24 -10.03
CA LEU A 31 -4.74 -2.52 -8.80
C LEU A 31 -5.18 -1.06 -8.97
N GLN A 32 -6.17 -0.63 -8.20
CA GLN A 32 -6.67 0.73 -8.16
C GLN A 32 -6.22 1.40 -6.85
N LEU A 33 -5.60 2.58 -6.94
CA LEU A 33 -5.23 3.38 -5.77
C LEU A 33 -6.12 4.62 -5.69
N VAL A 34 -6.64 4.89 -4.49
CA VAL A 34 -7.53 6.00 -4.16
C VAL A 34 -6.96 6.76 -2.96
N GLY A 35 -7.00 8.09 -3.01
CA GLY A 35 -6.48 8.94 -1.93
C GLY A 35 -5.00 9.34 -2.07
N LEU A 36 -4.39 9.04 -3.22
CA LEU A 36 -3.10 9.56 -3.70
C LEU A 36 -3.31 10.49 -4.89
N GLY A 37 -2.36 11.40 -5.13
CA GLY A 37 -2.33 12.19 -6.36
C GLY A 37 -2.17 11.31 -7.62
N ASP A 38 -2.73 11.73 -8.74
CA ASP A 38 -2.82 10.91 -9.97
C ASP A 38 -1.48 10.32 -10.44
N VAL A 39 -0.42 11.13 -10.43
CA VAL A 39 0.92 10.69 -10.82
C VAL A 39 1.51 9.74 -9.79
N SER A 40 1.53 10.14 -8.51
CA SER A 40 2.07 9.32 -7.41
C SER A 40 1.36 7.97 -7.27
N GLY A 41 0.04 7.93 -7.48
CA GLY A 41 -0.74 6.69 -7.48
C GLY A 41 -0.34 5.75 -8.61
N ARG A 42 -0.13 6.26 -9.83
CA ARG A 42 0.32 5.44 -10.97
C ARG A 42 1.73 4.88 -10.73
N GLU A 43 2.64 5.70 -10.20
CA GLU A 43 4.01 5.28 -9.90
C GLU A 43 4.06 4.24 -8.77
N ALA A 44 3.35 4.51 -7.66
CA ALA A 44 3.25 3.60 -6.53
C ALA A 44 2.70 2.23 -6.94
N ARG A 45 1.68 2.20 -7.81
CA ARG A 45 1.13 0.96 -8.38
C ARG A 45 2.21 0.09 -9.02
N GLU A 46 3.06 0.73 -9.81
CA GLU A 46 4.07 0.05 -10.62
C GLU A 46 5.26 -0.38 -9.76
N ARG A 47 5.66 0.44 -8.78
CA ARG A 47 6.69 0.11 -7.79
C ARG A 47 6.28 -1.02 -6.88
N VAL A 48 5.13 -0.91 -6.21
CA VAL A 48 4.61 -1.96 -5.30
C VAL A 48 4.50 -3.31 -6.03
N ARG A 49 3.95 -3.32 -7.25
CA ARG A 49 3.81 -4.55 -8.03
C ARG A 49 5.17 -5.16 -8.38
N SER A 50 6.14 -4.33 -8.78
CA SER A 50 7.48 -4.80 -9.16
C SER A 50 8.25 -5.30 -7.95
N ALA A 51 8.23 -4.55 -6.85
CA ALA A 51 8.85 -4.89 -5.58
C ALA A 51 8.32 -6.22 -5.06
N LEU A 52 7.00 -6.40 -4.97
CA LEU A 52 6.41 -7.67 -4.52
C LEU A 52 6.87 -8.86 -5.35
N ARG A 53 6.84 -8.72 -6.68
CA ARG A 53 7.29 -9.78 -7.60
C ARG A 53 8.77 -10.11 -7.39
N ASN A 54 9.62 -9.08 -7.31
CA ASN A 54 11.06 -9.24 -7.23
C ASN A 54 11.52 -9.67 -5.83
N SER A 55 10.70 -9.47 -4.79
CA SER A 55 10.86 -10.04 -3.44
C SER A 55 10.30 -11.47 -3.31
N GLY A 56 9.78 -12.08 -4.39
CA GLY A 56 9.26 -13.46 -4.38
C GLY A 56 7.82 -13.60 -3.87
N PHE A 57 7.09 -12.51 -3.69
CA PHE A 57 5.68 -12.54 -3.30
C PHE A 57 4.75 -12.62 -4.51
N ARG A 58 3.54 -13.15 -4.27
CA ARG A 58 2.47 -13.21 -5.27
C ARG A 58 1.75 -11.88 -5.35
N VAL A 59 1.62 -11.36 -6.57
CA VAL A 59 0.71 -10.26 -6.86
C VAL A 59 -0.68 -10.85 -7.14
N PRO A 60 -1.75 -10.38 -6.48
CA PRO A 60 -3.09 -10.92 -6.68
C PRO A 60 -3.56 -10.74 -8.12
N GLN A 61 -4.19 -11.79 -8.66
CA GLN A 61 -4.81 -11.81 -9.99
C GLN A 61 -6.32 -11.52 -9.92
N THR A 62 -6.72 -10.63 -9.01
CA THR A 62 -8.11 -10.20 -8.84
C THR A 62 -8.19 -8.69 -8.88
N ARG A 63 -9.40 -8.13 -8.82
CA ARG A 63 -9.57 -6.70 -8.59
C ARG A 63 -9.13 -6.34 -7.17
N VAL A 64 -8.26 -5.35 -7.07
CA VAL A 64 -7.74 -4.81 -5.81
C VAL A 64 -8.02 -3.32 -5.75
N VAL A 65 -8.61 -2.89 -4.64
CA VAL A 65 -8.78 -1.47 -4.32
C VAL A 65 -7.93 -1.14 -3.11
N VAL A 66 -7.07 -0.15 -3.25
CA VAL A 66 -6.25 0.44 -2.18
C VAL A 66 -6.78 1.83 -1.89
N SER A 67 -7.11 2.09 -0.62
CA SER A 67 -7.56 3.40 -0.16
C SER A 67 -6.65 3.93 0.94
N LEU A 68 -6.34 5.22 0.89
CA LEU A 68 -5.55 5.90 1.92
C LEU A 68 -6.40 6.96 2.64
N ALA A 69 -6.70 6.71 3.92
CA ALA A 69 -7.38 7.64 4.81
C ALA A 69 -6.38 8.44 5.66
N PRO A 70 -6.70 9.70 6.06
CA PRO A 70 -7.90 10.47 5.71
C PRO A 70 -7.79 11.11 4.32
N ALA A 71 -8.87 11.08 3.52
CA ALA A 71 -8.86 11.53 2.12
C ALA A 71 -8.58 13.04 1.94
N GLN A 72 -8.82 13.85 2.97
CA GLN A 72 -8.63 15.31 2.95
C GLN A 72 -7.16 15.72 2.95
N LEU A 73 -6.26 14.84 3.42
CA LEU A 73 -4.83 15.09 3.39
C LEU A 73 -4.28 14.79 2.00
N ARG A 74 -3.59 15.78 1.42
CA ARG A 74 -2.85 15.59 0.18
C ARG A 74 -1.64 14.70 0.45
N LYS A 75 -1.73 13.44 0.00
CA LYS A 75 -0.69 12.42 0.14
C LYS A 75 0.07 12.32 -1.18
N GLU A 76 1.34 12.67 -1.13
CA GLU A 76 2.27 12.64 -2.26
C GLU A 76 3.58 11.99 -1.87
N GLY A 77 4.28 11.48 -2.88
CA GLY A 77 5.57 10.84 -2.70
C GLY A 77 5.48 9.33 -2.45
N PRO A 78 6.65 8.69 -2.29
CA PRO A 78 6.80 7.24 -2.34
C PRO A 78 6.69 6.55 -0.97
N SER A 79 6.59 7.30 0.11
CA SER A 79 6.61 6.77 1.49
C SER A 79 5.46 5.82 1.83
N PHE A 80 4.46 5.73 0.96
CA PHE A 80 3.29 4.88 1.10
C PHE A 80 3.47 3.50 0.44
N ASP A 81 4.53 3.28 -0.32
CA ASP A 81 4.72 2.03 -1.05
C ASP A 81 4.81 0.83 -0.09
N LEU A 82 5.62 0.94 0.97
CA LEU A 82 5.76 -0.10 1.98
C LEU A 82 4.43 -0.46 2.68
N PRO A 83 3.67 0.48 3.28
CA PRO A 83 2.39 0.13 3.92
C PRO A 83 1.37 -0.44 2.93
N ILE A 84 1.39 -0.01 1.66
CA ILE A 84 0.54 -0.62 0.60
C ILE A 84 0.94 -2.07 0.35
N ALA A 85 2.23 -2.35 0.19
CA ALA A 85 2.71 -3.72 -0.03
C ALA A 85 2.37 -4.63 1.16
N LEU A 86 2.58 -4.18 2.40
CA LEU A 86 2.27 -4.93 3.61
C LEU A 86 0.76 -5.25 3.73
N ALA A 87 -0.09 -4.26 3.48
CA ALA A 87 -1.54 -4.47 3.48
C ALA A 87 -1.97 -5.46 2.37
N LEU A 88 -1.33 -5.41 1.20
CA LEU A 88 -1.60 -6.34 0.10
C LEU A 88 -1.15 -7.77 0.41
N LEU A 89 0.00 -7.94 1.05
CA LEU A 89 0.48 -9.25 1.52
C LEU A 89 -0.46 -9.85 2.57
N MET A 90 -0.96 -9.02 3.49
CA MET A 90 -1.95 -9.46 4.47
C MET A 90 -3.29 -9.82 3.80
N ALA A 91 -3.77 -8.99 2.88
CA ALA A 91 -5.01 -9.26 2.14
C ALA A 91 -4.95 -10.53 1.30
N THR A 92 -3.75 -10.92 0.85
CA THR A 92 -3.53 -12.14 0.06
C THR A 92 -3.17 -13.35 0.91
N GLY A 93 -3.16 -13.22 2.24
CA GLY A 93 -2.80 -14.29 3.18
C GLY A 93 -1.31 -14.69 3.13
N GLN A 94 -0.45 -13.84 2.58
CA GLN A 94 1.00 -14.04 2.53
C GLN A 94 1.72 -13.49 3.76
N LEU A 95 1.05 -12.63 4.53
CA LEU A 95 1.51 -12.10 5.81
C LEU A 95 0.44 -12.36 6.87
N ASP A 96 0.84 -12.90 8.01
CA ASP A 96 -0.07 -13.13 9.14
C ASP A 96 -0.47 -11.78 9.76
N PRO A 97 -1.79 -11.50 9.95
CA PRO A 97 -2.26 -10.22 10.46
C PRO A 97 -1.68 -9.79 11.82
N ARG A 98 -1.22 -10.74 12.63
CA ARG A 98 -0.62 -10.45 13.94
C ARG A 98 0.66 -9.61 13.83
N TRP A 99 1.37 -9.68 12.70
CA TRP A 99 2.61 -8.94 12.48
C TRP A 99 2.39 -7.45 12.21
N LEU A 100 1.20 -7.06 11.75
CA LEU A 100 0.87 -5.64 11.50
C LEU A 100 0.09 -5.00 12.67
N LYS A 101 -0.25 -5.77 13.71
CA LYS A 101 -0.99 -5.24 14.84
C LYS A 101 -0.13 -4.25 15.62
N GLY A 102 -0.52 -2.98 15.59
CA GLY A 102 0.20 -1.89 16.27
C GLY A 102 1.45 -1.41 15.55
N VAL A 103 1.71 -1.91 14.33
CA VAL A 103 2.85 -1.49 13.50
C VAL A 103 2.42 -0.37 12.57
N TRP A 104 3.29 0.64 12.46
CA TRP A 104 3.18 1.71 11.47
C TRP A 104 4.34 1.57 10.51
N ALA A 105 4.05 1.61 9.22
CA ALA A 105 5.05 1.48 8.17
C ALA A 105 5.09 2.72 7.30
N VAL A 106 6.31 3.15 6.98
CA VAL A 106 6.62 4.28 6.11
C VAL A 106 7.89 3.90 5.36
N GLY A 107 7.87 3.95 4.03
CA GLY A 107 9.02 3.57 3.22
C GLY A 107 8.70 3.53 1.74
N GLU A 108 9.69 3.90 0.93
CA GLU A 108 9.68 3.68 -0.52
C GLU A 108 10.06 2.23 -0.83
N LEU A 109 9.56 1.72 -1.95
CA LEU A 109 10.01 0.43 -2.47
C LEU A 109 10.78 0.63 -3.77
N GLY A 110 12.03 0.16 -3.78
CA GLY A 110 12.76 -0.07 -5.01
C GLY A 110 12.06 -1.13 -5.88
N LEU A 111 12.21 -1.04 -7.20
CA LEU A 111 11.63 -2.04 -8.10
C LEU A 111 12.16 -3.46 -7.82
N ASP A 112 13.36 -3.57 -7.27
CA ASP A 112 14.02 -4.82 -6.84
C ASP A 112 13.53 -5.33 -5.47
N GLY A 113 12.72 -4.55 -4.75
CA GLY A 113 12.24 -4.87 -3.41
C GLY A 113 13.11 -4.33 -2.27
N ALA A 114 14.10 -3.48 -2.56
CA ALA A 114 14.84 -2.75 -1.52
C ALA A 114 13.96 -1.67 -0.86
N LEU A 115 14.35 -1.28 0.37
CA LEU A 115 13.78 -0.18 1.17
C LEU A 115 14.67 1.06 1.12
#